data_AF-A0A7S2G9N7-F1
#
_entry.id   AF-A0A7S2G9N7-F1
#
_cell.length_a   1.000
_cell.length_b   1.000
_cell.length_c   1.000
_cell.angle_alpha   90.00
_cell.angle_beta   90.00
_cell.angle_gamma   90.00
#
_symmetry.space_group_name_H-M   'P 1'
#
loop_
_entity.id
_entity.type
_entity.pdbx_description
1 polymer ?
#
loop_
_entity_poly.entity_id
_entity_poly.type
_entity_poly.pdbx_seq_one_letter_code
_entity_poly.pdbx_strand_id
1 'polypeptide(L)'
;FKGHLLGLHGSTIETIRQTSGVIKCHMQEKREVDRWAPMHVQILGTKECVEACVRLIEGVLIGDHTGIGHSTTIINIDPSVVGKIMGHKGQTIKELTETTGCYIEIQQYPEQGVTD
;
A
#
# COMPACT_ATOMS: atom_id res chain seq x y z
N PHE A 1 3.18 6.42 -4.03
CA PHE A 1 1.71 6.55 -3.90
C PHE A 1 0.91 5.44 -4.57
N LYS A 2 1.08 5.12 -5.87
CA LYS A 2 0.30 4.05 -6.55
C LYS A 2 0.40 2.64 -5.92
N GLY A 3 1.51 2.32 -5.24
CA GLY A 3 1.74 0.99 -4.66
C GLY A 3 0.89 0.65 -3.43
N HIS A 4 0.42 1.64 -2.66
CA HIS A 4 -0.21 1.39 -1.36
C HIS A 4 -1.63 0.83 -1.51
N LEU A 5 -2.37 1.30 -2.51
CA LEU A 5 -3.76 0.90 -2.70
C LEU A 5 -3.92 -0.51 -3.29
N LEU A 6 -3.00 -0.91 -4.19
CA LEU A 6 -2.90 -2.30 -4.65
C LEU A 6 -2.35 -3.19 -3.53
N GLY A 7 -1.40 -2.69 -2.75
CA GLY A 7 -0.70 -3.46 -1.74
C GLY A 7 0.16 -4.57 -2.34
N LEU A 8 0.87 -5.29 -1.48
CA LEU A 8 1.69 -6.43 -1.90
C LEU A 8 0.78 -7.53 -2.49
N HIS A 9 0.98 -7.87 -3.77
CA HIS A 9 0.19 -8.86 -4.52
C HIS A 9 -1.32 -8.61 -4.62
N GLY A 10 -1.80 -7.37 -4.49
CA GLY A 10 -3.25 -7.08 -4.55
C GLY A 10 -4.00 -7.29 -3.22
N SER A 11 -3.28 -7.65 -2.15
CA SER A 11 -3.85 -7.99 -0.84
C SER A 11 -4.68 -6.84 -0.23
N THR A 12 -4.26 -5.59 -0.44
CA THR A 12 -4.95 -4.43 0.17
C THR A 12 -6.34 -4.24 -0.42
N ILE A 13 -6.48 -4.29 -1.75
CA ILE A 13 -7.78 -4.18 -2.40
C ILE A 13 -8.69 -5.36 -2.06
N GLU A 14 -8.12 -6.54 -1.93
CA GLU A 14 -8.87 -7.72 -1.52
C GLU A 14 -9.40 -7.56 -0.08
N THR A 15 -8.56 -7.12 0.86
CA THR A 15 -9.00 -6.83 2.23
C THR A 15 -10.06 -5.73 2.25
N ILE A 16 -9.88 -4.63 1.50
CA ILE A 16 -10.91 -3.58 1.37
C ILE A 16 -12.25 -4.18 0.93
N ARG A 17 -12.25 -5.04 -0.09
CA ARG A 17 -13.46 -5.71 -0.57
C ARG A 17 -14.11 -6.57 0.52
N GLN A 18 -13.31 -7.36 1.23
CA GLN A 18 -13.78 -8.24 2.30
C GLN A 18 -14.32 -7.43 3.49
N THR A 19 -13.59 -6.42 3.95
CA THR A 19 -13.95 -5.56 5.09
C THR A 19 -15.18 -4.71 4.81
N SER A 20 -15.33 -4.19 3.58
CA SER A 20 -16.50 -3.38 3.19
C SER A 20 -17.76 -4.20 2.88
N GLY A 21 -17.60 -5.50 2.62
CA GLY A 21 -18.71 -6.38 2.23
C GLY A 21 -19.26 -6.12 0.83
N VAL A 22 -18.57 -5.34 -0.01
CA VAL A 22 -19.00 -5.11 -1.39
C VAL A 22 -18.91 -6.39 -2.21
N ILE A 23 -19.88 -6.55 -3.11
CA ILE A 23 -19.96 -7.67 -4.04
C ILE A 23 -18.77 -7.63 -5.01
N LYS A 24 -18.40 -6.43 -5.47
CA LYS A 24 -17.28 -6.21 -6.39
C LYS A 24 -16.49 -4.96 -6.00
N CYS A 25 -15.17 -5.08 -6.00
CA CYS A 25 -14.22 -3.97 -6.01
C CYS A 25 -13.14 -4.33 -7.02
N HIS A 26 -13.10 -3.66 -8.17
CA HIS A 26 -12.19 -3.99 -9.26
C HIS A 26 -11.48 -2.74 -9.79
N MET A 27 -10.16 -2.79 -9.83
CA MET A 27 -9.32 -1.74 -10.40
C MET A 27 -8.91 -2.12 -11.81
N GLN A 28 -9.22 -1.26 -12.79
CA GLN A 28 -8.71 -1.43 -14.13
C GLN A 28 -7.37 -0.71 -14.25
N GLU A 29 -6.30 -1.49 -14.34
CA GLU A 29 -5.01 -1.00 -14.78
C GLU A 29 -5.04 -0.87 -16.30
N LYS A 30 -5.13 0.36 -16.81
CA LYS A 30 -4.94 0.58 -18.25
C LYS A 30 -3.48 0.31 -18.59
N ARG A 31 -3.24 -0.56 -19.58
CA ARG A 31 -1.91 -0.88 -20.13
C ARG A 31 -1.30 0.26 -20.96
N GLU A 32 -1.90 1.46 -20.96
CA GLU A 32 -1.41 2.61 -21.73
C GLU A 32 -0.49 3.50 -20.92
N VAL A 33 0.53 4.00 -21.62
CA VAL A 33 1.85 4.48 -21.16
C VAL A 33 1.81 5.79 -20.37
N ASP A 34 0.62 6.33 -20.05
CA ASP A 34 0.53 7.59 -19.32
C ASP A 34 0.58 7.35 -17.80
N ARG A 35 1.76 7.57 -17.23
CA ARG A 35 2.01 7.45 -15.78
C ARG A 35 1.11 8.33 -14.93
N TRP A 36 0.46 9.34 -15.50
CA TRP A 36 -0.42 10.28 -14.80
C TRP A 36 -1.92 10.07 -15.05
N ALA A 37 -2.33 9.05 -15.80
CA ALA A 37 -3.76 8.78 -16.00
C ALA A 37 -4.47 8.40 -14.69
N PRO A 38 -5.72 8.89 -14.47
CA PRO A 38 -6.52 8.52 -13.31
C PRO A 38 -6.85 7.02 -13.34
N MET A 39 -6.71 6.37 -12.19
CA MET A 39 -7.13 4.98 -12.02
C MET A 39 -8.63 4.91 -11.81
N HIS A 40 -9.30 3.98 -12.51
CA HIS A 40 -10.73 3.73 -12.33
C HIS A 40 -10.97 2.53 -11.43
N VAL A 41 -11.75 2.75 -10.36
CA VAL A 41 -12.20 1.70 -9.44
C VAL A 41 -13.69 1.48 -9.64
N GLN A 42 -14.09 0.24 -9.92
CA GLN A 42 -15.50 -0.17 -9.98
C GLN A 42 -15.90 -0.81 -8.66
N ILE A 43 -16.93 -0.25 -8.01
CA ILE A 43 -17.48 -0.74 -6.75
C ILE A 43 -18.95 -1.12 -6.95
N LEU A 44 -19.36 -2.29 -6.46
CA LEU A 44 -20.74 -2.77 -6.52
C LEU A 44 -21.14 -3.39 -5.18
N GLY A 45 -22.26 -2.96 -4.61
CA GLY A 45 -22.81 -3.47 -3.35
C GLY A 45 -24.07 -2.72 -2.93
N THR A 46 -24.52 -2.92 -1.68
CA THR A 46 -25.53 -2.04 -1.08
C THR A 46 -24.94 -0.65 -0.85
N LYS A 47 -25.80 0.35 -0.62
CA LYS A 47 -25.37 1.74 -0.38
C LYS A 47 -24.36 1.80 0.77
N GLU A 48 -24.66 1.13 1.88
CA GLU A 48 -23.84 1.12 3.10
C GLU A 48 -22.47 0.46 2.85
N CYS A 49 -22.44 -0.66 2.10
CA CYS A 49 -21.20 -1.32 1.74
C CYS A 49 -20.34 -0.46 0.79
N VAL A 50 -20.96 0.23 -0.17
CA VAL A 50 -20.26 1.12 -1.10
C VAL A 50 -19.66 2.30 -0.35
N GLU A 51 -20.42 2.96 0.53
CA GLU A 51 -19.93 4.05 1.38
C GLU A 51 -18.78 3.60 2.28
N ALA A 52 -18.89 2.41 2.88
CA ALA A 52 -17.80 1.83 3.66
C ALA A 52 -16.54 1.56 2.81
N CYS A 53 -16.71 1.02 1.60
CA CYS A 53 -15.61 0.74 0.67
C CYS A 53 -14.87 2.02 0.26
N VAL A 54 -15.61 3.08 -0.08
CA VAL A 54 -15.03 4.38 -0.43
C VAL A 54 -14.21 4.94 0.74
N ARG A 55 -14.75 4.92 1.96
CA ARG A 55 -14.03 5.38 3.16
C ARG A 55 -12.73 4.61 3.39
N LEU A 56 -12.73 3.29 3.19
CA LEU A 56 -11.52 2.47 3.31
C LEU A 56 -10.48 2.81 2.25
N ILE A 57 -10.91 3.02 0.99
CA ILE A 57 -10.02 3.42 -0.11
C ILE A 57 -9.39 4.78 0.19
N GLU A 58 -10.19 5.77 0.61
CA GLU A 58 -9.71 7.11 0.95
C GLU A 58 -8.70 7.08 2.10
N GLY A 59 -8.95 6.28 3.14
CA GLY A 59 -7.99 6.05 4.23
C GLY A 59 -6.66 5.52 3.71
N VAL A 60 -6.70 4.47 2.88
CA VAL A 60 -5.49 3.88 2.30
C VAL A 60 -4.73 4.85 1.40
N LEU A 61 -5.44 5.70 0.65
CA LEU A 61 -4.81 6.72 -0.21
C LEU A 61 -4.01 7.76 0.59
N ILE A 62 -4.43 8.09 1.80
CA ILE A 62 -3.71 9.01 2.70
C ILE A 62 -2.74 8.28 3.65
N GLY A 63 -2.62 6.95 3.54
CA GLY A 63 -1.73 6.12 4.36
C GLY A 63 -2.33 5.61 5.68
N ASP A 64 -3.62 5.83 5.93
CA ASP A 64 -4.33 5.21 7.05
C ASP A 64 -4.87 3.83 6.67
N HIS A 65 -4.15 2.80 7.08
CA HIS A 65 -4.53 1.41 6.82
C HIS A 65 -5.28 0.76 7.99
N THR A 66 -5.60 1.52 9.06
CA THR A 66 -6.26 0.96 10.25
C THR A 66 -7.67 0.46 9.96
N GLY A 67 -8.36 1.09 9.00
CA GLY A 67 -9.67 0.67 8.53
C GLY A 67 -9.72 -0.74 7.96
N ILE A 68 -8.58 -1.27 7.49
CA ILE A 68 -8.44 -2.65 6.98
C ILE A 68 -7.69 -3.57 7.94
N GLY A 69 -7.52 -3.15 9.20
CA GLY A 69 -6.84 -3.93 10.22
C GLY A 69 -5.32 -3.98 10.07
N HIS A 70 -4.74 -3.13 9.22
CA HIS A 70 -3.29 -3.01 9.05
C HIS A 70 -2.78 -1.73 9.73
N SER A 71 -1.51 -1.71 10.08
CA SER A 71 -0.85 -0.50 10.58
C SER A 71 0.44 -0.28 9.80
N THR A 72 0.71 0.97 9.43
CA THR A 72 1.92 1.36 8.73
C THR A 72 2.61 2.44 9.53
N THR A 73 3.94 2.34 9.66
CA THR A 73 4.76 3.34 10.32
C THR A 73 6.02 3.57 9.51
N ILE A 74 6.55 4.79 9.59
CA ILE A 74 7.81 5.17 8.97
C ILE A 74 8.77 5.50 10.10
N ILE A 75 9.94 4.86 10.07
CA ILE A 75 11.04 5.15 10.98
C ILE A 75 12.19 5.75 10.18
N ASN A 76 12.72 6.87 10.67
CA ASN A 76 13.92 7.47 10.10
C ASN A 76 15.15 6.77 10.69
N ILE A 77 16.01 6.28 9.82
CA ILE A 77 17.27 5.61 10.20
C ILE A 77 18.44 6.32 9.55
N ASP A 78 19.59 6.31 10.22
CA ASP A 78 20.81 6.89 9.68
C ASP A 78 21.27 6.10 8.43
N PRO A 79 21.69 6.76 7.34
CA PRO A 79 22.21 6.08 6.15
C PRO A 79 23.33 5.07 6.45
N SER A 80 24.15 5.33 7.47
CA SER A 80 25.25 4.45 7.91
C SER A 80 24.79 3.09 8.44
N VAL A 81 23.54 2.95 8.87
CA VAL A 81 22.99 1.69 9.39
C VAL A 81 22.16 0.90 8.37
N VAL A 82 21.82 1.51 7.23
CA VAL A 82 21.02 0.86 6.17
C VAL A 82 21.65 -0.44 5.70
N GLY A 83 22.96 -0.45 5.46
CA GLY A 83 23.68 -1.66 5.04
C GLY A 83 23.61 -2.79 6.08
N LYS A 84 23.56 -2.46 7.37
CA LYS A 84 23.43 -3.45 8.46
C LYS A 84 22.03 -4.04 8.51
N ILE A 85 21.00 -3.23 8.31
CA ILE A 85 19.60 -3.69 8.32
C ILE A 85 19.28 -4.53 7.07
N MET A 86 19.81 -4.13 5.91
CA MET A 86 19.67 -4.90 4.67
C MET A 86 20.39 -6.26 4.80
N GLY A 87 21.60 -6.26 5.36
CA GLY A 87 22.45 -7.45 5.43
C GLY A 87 22.99 -7.89 4.06
N HIS A 88 23.84 -8.89 4.05
CA HIS A 88 24.42 -9.41 2.81
C HIS A 88 23.34 -9.96 1.88
N LYS A 89 23.24 -9.41 0.66
CA LYS A 89 22.21 -9.76 -0.34
C LYS A 89 20.75 -9.69 0.18
N GLY A 90 20.49 -8.80 1.14
CA GLY A 90 19.14 -8.63 1.70
C GLY A 90 18.73 -9.72 2.70
N GLN A 91 19.66 -10.52 3.22
CA GLN A 91 19.33 -11.63 4.13
C GLN A 91 18.66 -11.14 5.41
N THR A 92 19.20 -10.11 6.05
CA THR A 92 18.70 -9.62 7.35
C THR A 92 17.29 -9.04 7.23
N ILE A 93 17.02 -8.26 6.17
CA ILE A 93 15.68 -7.71 5.94
C ILE A 93 14.64 -8.79 5.63
N LYS A 94 15.04 -9.87 4.93
CA LYS A 94 14.17 -11.03 4.68
C LYS A 94 13.84 -11.77 5.97
N GLU A 95 14.85 -12.08 6.78
CA GLU A 95 14.65 -12.73 8.09
C GLU A 95 13.75 -11.88 9.00
N LEU A 96 13.92 -10.55 8.98
CA LEU A 96 13.08 -9.63 9.74
C LEU A 96 11.62 -9.64 9.24
N THR A 97 11.42 -9.63 7.92
CA THR A 97 10.10 -9.74 7.28
C THR A 97 9.42 -11.06 7.65
N GLU A 98 10.16 -12.18 7.57
CA GLU A 98 9.64 -13.52 7.90
C GLU A 98 9.31 -13.65 9.39
N THR A 99 10.18 -13.16 10.27
CA THR A 99 10.00 -13.28 11.73
C THR A 99 8.86 -12.41 12.24
N THR A 100 8.71 -11.20 11.70
CA THR A 100 7.68 -10.25 12.15
C THR A 100 6.35 -10.40 11.41
N GLY A 101 6.36 -11.05 10.24
CA GLY A 101 5.22 -11.07 9.32
C GLY A 101 4.87 -9.70 8.72
N CYS A 102 5.68 -8.66 8.99
CA CYS A 102 5.46 -7.31 8.48
C CYS A 102 6.05 -7.17 7.07
N TYR A 103 5.40 -6.37 6.22
CA TYR A 103 6.03 -5.87 5.00
C TYR A 103 6.98 -4.73 5.34
N ILE A 104 8.26 -4.88 4.99
CA ILE A 104 9.29 -3.89 5.31
C ILE A 104 9.95 -3.45 4.01
N GLU A 105 9.90 -2.14 3.75
CA GLU A 105 10.53 -1.50 2.61
C GLU A 105 11.50 -0.41 3.11
N ILE A 106 12.70 -0.37 2.53
CA ILE A 106 13.70 0.66 2.85
C ILE A 106 13.84 1.58 1.65
N GLN A 107 13.39 2.82 1.81
CA GLN A 107 13.54 3.86 0.80
C GLN A 107 14.89 4.55 0.98
N GLN A 108 15.84 4.27 0.08
CA GLN A 108 17.19 4.85 0.12
C GLN A 108 17.30 6.22 -0.56
N TYR A 109 16.24 6.65 -1.25
CA TYR A 109 16.15 7.94 -1.91
C TYR A 109 14.75 8.49 -1.65
N PRO A 110 14.58 9.58 -0.87
CA PRO A 110 13.39 10.39 -1.05
C PRO A 110 13.46 10.92 -2.48
N GLU A 111 12.54 10.51 -3.35
CA GLU A 111 12.48 11.07 -4.70
C GLU A 111 12.46 12.60 -4.61
N GLN A 112 13.32 13.21 -5.42
CA GLN A 112 13.28 14.63 -5.75
C GLN A 112 11.86 14.98 -6.20
N GLY A 113 11.15 15.77 -5.41
CA GLY A 113 9.75 16.11 -5.68
C GLY A 113 9.16 17.22 -4.81
N VAL A 114 9.99 18.07 -4.21
CA VAL A 114 9.53 19.38 -3.70
C VAL A 114 10.35 20.44 -4.42
N THR A 115 9.92 20.80 -5.62
CA THR A 115 10.19 22.14 -6.14
C THR A 115 9.23 23.10 -5.46
N ASP A 116 9.81 24.12 -4.83
CA ASP A 116 9.18 25.35 -4.38
C ASP A 116 8.24 25.93 -5.47
#